data_AF-A0A329UQD4-F1
#
_entry.id   AF-A0A329UQD4-F1
#
_cell.length_a   1.000
_cell.length_b   1.000
_cell.length_c   1.000
_cell.angle_alpha   90.00
_cell.angle_beta   90.00
_cell.angle_gamma   90.00
#
_symmetry.space_group_name_H-M   'P 1'
#
loop_
_entity.id
_entity.type
_entity.pdbx_description
1 polymer ?
#
loop_
_entity_poly.entity_id
_entity_poly.type
_entity_poly.pdbx_seq_one_letter_code
_entity_poly.pdbx_strand_id
1 'polypeptide(L)'
;MSDWKKRNEDWRDEDELEEEEECECPWVDSKGKVRETAYCQYLLEKHPMMCLKQKLFDQNGEVDEDALLYEVHSDLRDFVLDNLAKKEKQVLDALRIETYTPEWKPQLDRIHLQNGTYFLDERGFVPEKELCLNRLPVEYQPDAPAPTKWLEFLDGLLIPEDILTLQEYLGYLLIPSTKAQKMLVMTGKGGEGKSRIGLLLKKLFGETSHSESILRIETNRFASANLEYKLVMVDDDLNMVALPETRNIKSIVTAEDRLCIERKNKQAVQGL
;
A
#
# COMPACT_ATOMS: atom_id res chain seq x y z
N MET A 1 -69.22 23.24 63.21
CA MET A 1 -67.77 23.50 63.36
C MET A 1 -67.09 22.28 62.78
N SER A 2 -66.71 22.28 61.50
CA SER A 2 -65.55 22.94 60.86
C SER A 2 -64.55 21.84 60.49
N ASP A 3 -63.88 21.77 59.36
CA ASP A 3 -64.05 22.37 58.04
C ASP A 3 -63.14 21.47 57.17
N TRP A 4 -63.69 20.82 56.15
CA TRP A 4 -62.97 19.99 55.19
C TRP A 4 -63.10 20.71 53.84
N LYS A 5 -62.07 21.46 53.40
CA LYS A 5 -61.77 21.74 51.97
C LYS A 5 -60.60 22.73 51.74
N LYS A 6 -59.64 22.26 50.91
CA LYS A 6 -59.04 22.87 49.70
C LYS A 6 -58.03 24.04 49.75
N ARG A 7 -56.91 23.77 49.05
CA ARG A 7 -56.07 24.55 48.09
C ARG A 7 -54.63 24.78 48.60
N ASN A 8 -53.59 24.92 47.78
CA ASN A 8 -53.14 24.57 46.41
C ASN A 8 -51.75 25.28 46.29
N GLU A 9 -50.88 24.86 45.36
CA GLU A 9 -49.61 25.55 44.96
C GLU A 9 -48.46 25.45 46.00
N ASP A 10 -47.22 25.08 45.65
CA ASP A 10 -46.41 25.71 44.60
C ASP A 10 -45.35 24.76 43.99
N TRP A 11 -45.00 25.05 42.74
CA TRP A 11 -44.01 24.40 41.89
C TRP A 11 -42.60 24.97 42.11
N ARG A 12 -41.55 24.14 42.00
CA ARG A 12 -40.33 24.45 41.21
C ARG A 12 -39.37 23.26 41.18
N ASP A 13 -39.28 22.70 39.99
CA ASP A 13 -38.12 22.02 39.42
C ASP A 13 -36.85 22.88 39.60
N GLU A 14 -35.72 22.22 39.80
CA GLU A 14 -34.48 22.47 39.03
C GLU A 14 -33.42 21.45 39.47
N ASP A 15 -32.64 20.99 38.49
CA ASP A 15 -31.50 20.07 38.56
C ASP A 15 -31.79 18.57 38.39
N GLU A 16 -32.60 18.21 37.39
CA GLU A 16 -32.23 17.07 36.53
C GLU A 16 -31.09 17.53 35.62
N LEU A 17 -29.86 17.45 36.13
CA LEU A 17 -28.68 17.39 35.29
C LEU A 17 -28.73 16.04 34.57
N GLU A 18 -29.32 16.02 33.38
CA GLU A 18 -29.07 14.97 32.40
C GLU A 18 -27.55 14.96 32.14
N GLU A 19 -26.85 14.04 32.79
CA GLU A 19 -25.53 13.61 32.35
C GLU A 19 -25.73 13.05 30.93
N GLU A 20 -25.48 13.87 29.91
CA GLU A 20 -25.31 13.40 28.54
C GLU A 20 -24.16 12.38 28.56
N GLU A 21 -24.49 11.10 28.66
CA GLU A 21 -23.56 10.00 28.41
C GLU A 21 -22.95 10.25 27.03
N GLU A 22 -21.67 10.65 27.00
CA GLU A 22 -20.89 10.76 25.78
C GLU A 22 -21.04 9.43 25.03
N CYS A 23 -21.70 9.47 23.88
CA CYS A 23 -21.95 8.30 23.06
C CYS A 23 -20.60 7.62 22.77
N GLU A 24 -20.36 6.41 23.33
CA GLU A 24 -19.08 5.69 23.28
C GLU A 24 -18.53 5.49 21.84
N CYS A 25 -19.36 5.71 20.82
CA CYS A 25 -18.98 5.65 19.41
C CYS A 25 -19.52 6.88 18.66
N PRO A 26 -18.66 7.78 18.14
CA PRO A 26 -19.10 9.01 17.46
C PRO A 26 -19.84 8.75 16.15
N TRP A 27 -19.82 7.52 15.66
CA TRP A 27 -20.46 7.08 14.42
C TRP A 27 -21.75 6.28 14.64
N VAL A 28 -22.24 6.18 15.87
CA VAL A 28 -23.54 5.58 16.19
C VAL A 28 -24.56 6.69 16.48
N ASP A 29 -25.80 6.54 16.02
CA ASP A 29 -26.88 7.47 16.33
C ASP A 29 -27.56 7.15 17.68
N SER A 30 -28.44 8.05 18.15
CA SER A 30 -29.18 7.84 19.41
C SER A 30 -30.11 6.63 19.43
N LYS A 31 -30.29 5.94 18.29
CA LYS A 31 -31.06 4.70 18.16
C LYS A 31 -30.16 3.46 18.06
N GLY A 32 -28.86 3.60 18.28
CA GLY A 32 -27.89 2.52 18.19
C GLY A 32 -27.54 2.11 16.75
N LYS A 33 -27.85 2.95 15.74
CA LYS A 33 -27.56 2.63 14.34
C LYS A 33 -26.27 3.28 13.86
N VAL A 34 -25.50 2.51 13.09
CA VAL A 34 -24.27 2.96 12.44
C VAL A 34 -24.55 4.00 11.35
N ARG A 35 -23.98 5.19 11.53
CA ARG A 35 -23.91 6.27 10.55
C ARG A 35 -22.68 6.07 9.66
N GLU A 36 -22.90 5.59 8.43
CA GLU A 36 -21.82 5.19 7.50
C GLU A 36 -20.79 6.30 7.25
N THR A 37 -21.25 7.52 6.97
CA THR A 37 -20.36 8.66 6.69
C THR A 37 -19.52 9.06 7.91
N ALA A 38 -20.12 9.05 9.10
CA ALA A 38 -19.39 9.32 10.34
C ALA A 38 -18.36 8.21 10.65
N TYR A 39 -18.70 6.95 10.33
CA TYR A 39 -17.77 5.84 10.49
C TYR A 39 -16.62 5.91 9.48
N CYS A 40 -16.89 6.27 8.22
CA CYS A 40 -15.84 6.50 7.23
C CYS A 40 -14.90 7.63 7.69
N GLN A 41 -15.44 8.74 8.17
CA GLN A 41 -14.63 9.83 8.72
C GLN A 41 -13.76 9.36 9.90
N TYR A 42 -14.33 8.62 10.85
CA TYR A 42 -13.58 8.04 11.98
C TYR A 42 -12.43 7.14 11.50
N LEU A 43 -12.67 6.28 10.51
CA LEU A 43 -11.63 5.44 9.92
C LEU A 43 -10.54 6.27 9.22
N LEU A 44 -10.90 7.34 8.52
CA LEU A 44 -9.93 8.20 7.83
C LEU A 44 -9.10 9.06 8.79
N GLU A 45 -9.65 9.43 9.94
CA GLU A 45 -8.91 10.09 11.01
C GLU A 45 -7.88 9.14 11.64
N LYS A 46 -8.25 7.87 11.83
CA LYS A 46 -7.36 6.83 12.35
C LYS A 46 -6.32 6.37 11.33
N HIS A 47 -6.74 6.22 10.08
CA HIS A 47 -5.95 5.70 8.96
C HIS A 47 -6.06 6.64 7.75
N PRO A 48 -5.28 7.73 7.71
CA PRO A 48 -5.25 8.60 6.54
C PRO A 48 -4.85 7.81 5.29
N MET A 49 -5.74 7.75 4.30
CA MET A 49 -5.58 6.95 3.09
C MET A 49 -6.10 7.68 1.85
N MET A 50 -5.71 7.17 0.68
CA MET A 50 -6.17 7.58 -0.63
C MET A 50 -6.60 6.38 -1.47
N CYS A 51 -7.57 6.57 -2.36
CA CYS A 51 -7.97 5.59 -3.36
C CYS A 51 -7.46 6.01 -4.73
N LEU A 52 -6.47 5.28 -5.26
CA LEU A 52 -5.99 5.48 -6.63
C LEU A 52 -6.59 4.42 -7.55
N LYS A 53 -7.49 4.88 -8.44
CA LYS A 53 -8.37 4.05 -9.29
C LYS A 53 -9.32 3.16 -8.47
N GLN A 54 -8.80 2.09 -7.86
CA GLN A 54 -9.58 1.10 -7.10
C GLN A 54 -8.80 0.51 -5.91
N LYS A 55 -7.52 0.86 -5.76
CA LYS A 55 -6.68 0.38 -4.68
C LYS A 55 -6.52 1.49 -3.63
N LEU A 56 -6.55 1.08 -2.37
CA LEU A 56 -6.31 1.96 -1.24
C LEU A 56 -4.81 2.01 -0.93
N PHE A 57 -4.33 3.20 -0.60
CA PHE A 57 -2.95 3.45 -0.19
C PHE A 57 -2.93 4.34 1.03
N ASP A 58 -2.07 4.07 1.99
CA ASP A 58 -1.86 4.88 3.17
C ASP A 58 -0.40 5.37 3.25
N GLN A 59 -0.01 5.86 4.42
CA GLN A 59 1.37 6.24 4.66
C GLN A 59 2.35 5.06 4.59
N ASN A 60 1.90 3.80 4.65
CA ASN A 60 2.71 2.58 4.57
C ASN A 60 2.69 1.90 3.19
N GLY A 61 2.00 2.45 2.20
CA GLY A 61 1.94 1.89 0.84
C GLY A 61 0.56 1.34 0.51
N GLU A 62 0.50 0.23 -0.23
CA GLU A 62 -0.76 -0.45 -0.55
C GLU A 62 -1.42 -0.96 0.74
N VAL A 63 -2.69 -0.63 0.96
CA VAL A 63 -3.43 -1.08 2.14
C VAL A 63 -3.82 -2.54 1.98
N ASP A 64 -3.55 -3.35 3.01
CA ASP A 64 -4.11 -4.69 3.13
C ASP A 64 -5.62 -4.59 3.39
N GLU A 65 -6.40 -4.75 2.32
CA GLU A 65 -7.86 -4.65 2.39
C GLU A 65 -8.49 -5.76 3.26
N ASP A 66 -7.85 -6.93 3.41
CA ASP A 66 -8.37 -8.00 4.27
C ASP A 66 -8.18 -7.63 5.74
N ALA A 67 -7.04 -7.04 6.10
CA ALA A 67 -6.80 -6.51 7.44
C ALA A 67 -7.74 -5.33 7.77
N LEU A 68 -7.92 -4.41 6.82
CA LEU A 68 -8.87 -3.30 6.97
C LEU A 68 -10.30 -3.81 7.12
N LEU A 69 -10.71 -4.80 6.32
CA LEU A 69 -12.03 -5.41 6.42
C LEU A 69 -12.24 -6.09 7.78
N TYR A 70 -11.22 -6.75 8.32
CA TYR A 70 -11.28 -7.33 9.67
C TYR A 70 -11.46 -6.27 10.76
N GLU A 71 -10.78 -5.13 10.66
CA GLU A 71 -10.99 -3.99 11.57
C GLU A 71 -12.42 -3.46 11.46
N VAL A 72 -12.90 -3.24 10.23
CA VAL A 72 -14.29 -2.81 9.97
C VAL A 72 -15.29 -3.81 10.54
N HIS A 73 -15.07 -5.10 10.36
CA HIS A 73 -15.90 -6.15 10.93
C HIS A 73 -15.91 -6.06 12.47
N SER A 74 -14.74 -5.92 13.09
CA SER A 74 -14.60 -5.86 14.54
C SER A 74 -15.33 -4.67 15.14
N ASP A 75 -15.26 -3.50 14.50
CA ASP A 75 -15.91 -2.29 14.98
C ASP A 75 -17.44 -2.36 14.78
N LEU A 76 -17.92 -2.93 13.67
CA LEU A 76 -19.35 -2.90 13.32
C LEU A 76 -20.17 -4.07 13.90
N ARG A 77 -19.55 -5.20 14.27
CA ARG A 77 -20.27 -6.45 14.60
C ARG A 77 -21.26 -6.32 15.75
N ASP A 78 -20.99 -5.45 16.72
CA ASP A 78 -21.83 -5.29 17.91
C ASP A 78 -23.00 -4.32 17.67
N PHE A 79 -22.96 -3.55 16.57
CA PHE A 79 -23.98 -2.55 16.19
C PHE A 79 -24.84 -2.96 15.00
N VAL A 80 -24.40 -3.95 14.21
CA VAL A 80 -25.08 -4.40 12.99
C VAL A 80 -25.48 -5.87 13.12
N LEU A 81 -26.70 -6.09 13.61
CA LEU A 81 -27.23 -7.44 13.87
C LEU A 81 -27.52 -8.24 12.59
N ASP A 82 -27.94 -7.56 11.52
CA ASP A 82 -28.33 -8.16 10.25
C ASP A 82 -27.54 -7.56 9.09
N ASN A 83 -27.16 -8.40 8.13
CA ASN A 83 -26.44 -8.01 6.90
C ASN A 83 -25.09 -7.30 7.13
N LEU A 84 -24.37 -7.62 8.21
CA LEU A 84 -23.06 -7.06 8.55
C LEU A 84 -22.09 -7.08 7.35
N ALA A 85 -21.92 -8.23 6.69
CA ALA A 85 -21.03 -8.36 5.52
C ALA A 85 -21.38 -7.40 4.37
N LYS A 86 -22.68 -7.09 4.19
CA LYS A 86 -23.11 -6.11 3.18
C LYS A 86 -22.72 -4.69 3.62
N LYS A 87 -22.88 -4.38 4.90
CA LYS A 87 -22.52 -3.07 5.48
C LYS A 87 -21.02 -2.82 5.39
N GLU A 88 -20.20 -3.81 5.74
CA GLU A 88 -18.73 -3.75 5.61
C GLU A 88 -18.30 -3.39 4.19
N LYS A 89 -18.88 -4.08 3.19
CA LYS A 89 -18.61 -3.78 1.79
C LYS A 89 -19.04 -2.36 1.39
N GLN A 90 -20.20 -1.91 1.87
CA GLN A 90 -20.68 -0.55 1.63
C GLN A 90 -19.73 0.50 2.21
N VAL A 91 -19.15 0.25 3.40
CA VAL A 91 -18.14 1.12 3.99
C VAL A 91 -16.88 1.17 3.13
N LEU A 92 -16.35 0.03 2.68
CA LEU A 92 -15.18 0.03 1.78
C LEU A 92 -15.45 0.75 0.46
N ASP A 93 -16.63 0.56 -0.13
CA ASP A 93 -17.03 1.26 -1.35
C ASP A 93 -17.16 2.79 -1.11
N ALA A 94 -17.68 3.20 0.05
CA ALA A 94 -17.75 4.61 0.45
C ALA A 94 -16.36 5.21 0.66
N LEU A 95 -15.47 4.52 1.39
CA LEU A 95 -14.08 4.94 1.60
C LEU A 95 -13.35 5.18 0.27
N ARG A 96 -13.52 4.30 -0.71
CA ARG A 96 -12.93 4.46 -2.05
C ARG A 96 -13.42 5.71 -2.78
N ILE A 97 -14.68 6.09 -2.58
CA ILE A 97 -15.28 7.28 -3.20
C ILE A 97 -14.80 8.54 -2.47
N GLU A 98 -14.83 8.55 -1.14
CA GLU A 98 -14.44 9.70 -0.31
C GLU A 98 -12.96 10.05 -0.44
N THR A 99 -12.12 9.03 -0.63
CA THR A 99 -10.66 9.20 -0.75
C THR A 99 -10.14 9.17 -2.18
N TYR A 100 -11.04 9.27 -3.17
CA TYR A 100 -10.68 9.15 -4.58
C TYR A 100 -9.63 10.18 -5.00
N THR A 101 -8.51 9.68 -5.50
CA THR A 101 -7.41 10.45 -6.06
C THR A 101 -7.32 10.13 -7.56
N PRO A 102 -7.56 11.10 -8.45
CA PRO A 102 -7.63 10.84 -9.89
C PRO A 102 -6.28 10.50 -10.50
N GLU A 103 -5.23 11.18 -10.05
CA GLU A 103 -3.86 11.01 -10.54
C GLU A 103 -2.87 11.09 -9.39
N TRP A 104 -1.80 10.31 -9.49
CA TRP A 104 -0.68 10.35 -8.57
C TRP A 104 0.62 10.58 -9.33
N LYS A 105 1.41 11.56 -8.90
CA LYS A 105 2.73 11.81 -9.47
C LYS A 105 3.77 10.97 -8.72
N PRO A 106 4.55 10.12 -9.40
CA PRO A 106 5.62 9.38 -8.76
C PRO A 106 6.60 10.34 -8.03
N GLN A 107 6.90 10.03 -6.77
CA GLN A 107 7.88 10.77 -5.97
C GLN A 107 9.26 10.21 -6.31
N LEU A 108 10.02 10.95 -7.13
CA LEU A 108 11.33 10.53 -7.65
C LEU A 108 12.52 11.04 -6.80
N ASP A 109 12.24 11.89 -5.83
CA ASP A 109 13.22 12.63 -5.04
C ASP A 109 13.41 12.07 -3.63
N ARG A 110 12.80 10.91 -3.32
CA ARG A 110 12.82 10.31 -1.99
C ARG A 110 12.59 8.81 -2.01
N ILE A 111 12.97 8.16 -0.91
CA ILE A 111 12.79 6.73 -0.65
C ILE A 111 11.94 6.58 0.62
N HIS A 112 10.82 5.86 0.53
CA HIS A 112 9.96 5.60 1.68
C HIS A 112 10.40 4.31 2.38
N LEU A 113 10.82 4.43 3.63
CA LEU A 113 11.38 3.36 4.46
C LEU A 113 10.46 3.07 5.65
N GLN A 114 10.61 1.94 6.32
CA GLN A 114 9.70 1.51 7.39
C GLN A 114 9.59 2.55 8.51
N ASN A 115 10.70 3.22 8.84
CA ASN A 115 10.81 4.20 9.92
C ASN A 115 10.75 5.66 9.48
N GLY A 116 10.52 5.97 8.20
CA GLY A 116 10.47 7.36 7.74
C GLY A 116 10.70 7.53 6.24
N THR A 117 11.14 8.71 5.83
CA THR A 117 11.36 9.09 4.44
C THR A 117 12.78 9.63 4.28
N TYR A 118 13.54 9.07 3.34
CA TYR A 118 14.87 9.57 2.98
C TYR A 118 14.78 10.41 1.72
N PHE A 119 15.02 11.72 1.85
CA PHE A 119 15.09 12.63 0.71
C PHE A 119 16.46 12.60 0.06
N LEU A 120 16.49 12.61 -1.28
CA LEU A 120 17.72 12.56 -2.08
C LEU A 120 18.41 13.92 -2.22
N ASP A 121 17.86 14.97 -1.59
CA ASP A 121 18.44 16.30 -1.49
C ASP A 121 19.05 16.55 -0.11
N GLU A 122 19.31 17.82 0.23
CA GLU A 122 19.95 18.23 1.49
C GLU A 122 19.13 17.90 2.75
N ARG A 123 17.83 17.57 2.62
CA ARG A 123 16.97 17.24 3.77
C ARG A 123 17.35 15.93 4.44
N GLY A 124 17.86 14.95 3.68
CA GLY A 124 18.21 13.63 4.22
C GLY A 124 17.01 12.88 4.81
N PHE A 125 17.24 12.13 5.89
CA PHE A 125 16.21 11.31 6.54
C PHE A 125 15.33 12.12 7.49
N VAL A 126 14.02 11.90 7.41
CA VAL A 126 13.03 12.39 8.37
C VAL A 126 12.12 11.24 8.84
N PRO A 127 11.72 11.18 10.12
CA PRO A 127 10.84 10.13 10.63
C PRO A 127 9.39 10.26 10.14
N GLU A 128 8.97 11.45 9.71
CA GLU A 128 7.63 11.70 9.22
C GLU A 128 7.32 10.86 7.97
N LYS A 129 6.15 10.21 8.01
CA LYS A 129 5.62 9.46 6.88
C LYS A 129 4.58 10.30 6.16
N GLU A 130 4.58 10.18 4.84
CA GLU A 130 3.56 10.73 3.96
C GLU A 130 2.90 9.58 3.17
N LEU A 131 1.73 9.86 2.59
CA LEU A 131 1.08 8.95 1.64
C LEU A 131 2.07 8.57 0.54
N CYS A 132 2.14 7.28 0.22
CA CYS A 132 3.03 6.78 -0.82
C CYS A 132 2.43 5.54 -1.49
N LEU A 133 2.86 5.24 -2.70
CA LEU A 133 2.44 4.00 -3.38
C LEU A 133 3.28 2.79 -2.95
N ASN A 134 4.47 3.05 -2.40
CA ASN A 134 5.47 2.04 -2.14
C ASN A 134 6.34 2.45 -0.94
N ARG A 135 6.22 1.70 0.16
CA ARG A 135 7.13 1.79 1.32
C ARG A 135 7.89 0.48 1.47
N LEU A 136 9.20 0.60 1.62
CA LEU A 136 10.06 -0.55 1.84
C LEU A 136 9.95 -1.00 3.31
N PRO A 137 9.89 -2.32 3.60
CA PRO A 137 9.78 -2.87 4.96
C PRO A 137 11.12 -2.87 5.71
N VAL A 138 12.04 -1.96 5.37
CA VAL A 138 13.37 -1.85 5.97
C VAL A 138 13.58 -0.47 6.56
N GLU A 139 14.34 -0.39 7.65
CA GLU A 139 14.62 0.85 8.35
C GLU A 139 15.89 1.53 7.81
N TYR A 140 15.86 2.86 7.76
CA TYR A 140 17.08 3.65 7.61
C TYR A 140 17.87 3.66 8.91
N GLN A 141 19.16 3.38 8.83
CA GLN A 141 20.09 3.48 9.95
C GLN A 141 21.33 4.26 9.49
N PRO A 142 21.53 5.53 9.92
CA PRO A 142 22.64 6.36 9.44
C PRO A 142 24.00 5.79 9.84
N ASP A 143 24.07 5.15 11.02
CA ASP A 143 25.30 4.57 11.57
C ASP A 143 25.40 3.05 11.30
N ALA A 144 24.69 2.54 10.28
CA ALA A 144 24.73 1.13 9.93
C ALA A 144 26.18 0.69 9.62
N PRO A 145 26.67 -0.42 10.21
CA PRO A 145 27.98 -0.94 9.86
C PRO A 145 28.01 -1.40 8.40
N ALA A 146 29.20 -1.40 7.80
CA ALA A 146 29.38 -1.94 6.46
C ALA A 146 28.84 -3.39 6.40
N PRO A 147 28.04 -3.75 5.37
CA PRO A 147 27.41 -5.07 5.30
C PRO A 147 28.41 -6.12 4.80
N THR A 148 29.40 -6.47 5.63
CA THR A 148 30.56 -7.30 5.25
C THR A 148 30.16 -8.63 4.63
N LYS A 149 29.21 -9.36 5.23
CA LYS A 149 28.70 -10.63 4.68
C LYS A 149 28.11 -10.50 3.27
N TRP A 150 27.46 -9.37 2.98
CA TRP A 150 26.91 -9.10 1.66
C TRP A 150 28.03 -8.78 0.66
N LEU A 151 28.98 -7.96 1.07
CA LEU A 151 30.13 -7.60 0.23
C LEU A 151 31.02 -8.81 -0.08
N GLU A 152 31.30 -9.66 0.90
CA GLU A 152 32.02 -10.94 0.71
C GLU A 152 31.27 -11.89 -0.25
N PHE A 153 29.94 -11.95 -0.12
CA PHE A 153 29.11 -12.72 -1.06
C PHE A 153 29.21 -12.18 -2.49
N LEU A 154 29.20 -10.85 -2.67
CA LEU A 154 29.35 -10.24 -3.98
C LEU A 154 30.75 -10.45 -4.58
N ASP A 155 31.81 -10.32 -3.77
CA ASP A 155 33.20 -10.56 -4.19
C ASP A 155 33.43 -12.02 -4.63
N GLY A 156 32.77 -12.97 -3.97
CA GLY A 156 32.78 -14.37 -4.38
C GLY A 156 31.94 -14.69 -5.63
N LEU A 157 31.03 -13.81 -6.03
CA LEU A 157 30.06 -14.04 -7.11
C LEU A 157 30.39 -13.26 -8.39
N LEU A 158 30.89 -12.04 -8.27
CA LEU A 158 31.03 -11.07 -9.36
C LEU A 158 32.46 -10.55 -9.45
N ILE A 159 32.85 -10.10 -10.64
CA ILE A 159 34.07 -9.32 -10.80
C ILE A 159 33.87 -7.90 -10.21
N PRO A 160 34.93 -7.21 -9.76
CA PRO A 160 34.80 -5.92 -9.08
C PRO A 160 33.96 -4.87 -9.82
N GLU A 161 34.04 -4.82 -11.15
CA GLU A 161 33.29 -3.87 -11.99
C GLU A 161 31.78 -4.14 -11.98
N ASP A 162 31.38 -5.42 -11.92
CA ASP A 162 29.98 -5.83 -11.87
C ASP A 162 29.36 -5.59 -10.48
N ILE A 163 30.17 -5.61 -9.42
CA ILE A 163 29.72 -5.28 -8.05
C ILE A 163 29.23 -3.83 -8.00
N LEU A 164 30.02 -2.90 -8.55
CA LEU A 164 29.64 -1.48 -8.61
C LEU A 164 28.38 -1.29 -9.45
N THR A 165 28.33 -1.91 -10.63
CA THR A 165 27.17 -1.84 -11.53
C THR A 165 25.90 -2.37 -10.85
N LEU A 166 25.99 -3.50 -10.14
CA LEU A 166 24.87 -4.05 -9.39
C LEU A 166 24.43 -3.10 -8.27
N GLN A 167 25.36 -2.55 -7.49
CA GLN A 167 25.02 -1.62 -6.41
C GLN A 167 24.34 -0.34 -6.93
N GLU A 168 24.83 0.23 -8.03
CA GLU A 168 24.19 1.36 -8.71
C GLU A 168 22.78 1.00 -9.19
N TYR A 169 22.61 -0.16 -9.82
CA TYR A 169 21.30 -0.62 -10.27
C TYR A 169 20.34 -0.84 -9.09
N LEU A 170 20.79 -1.46 -8.00
CA LEU A 170 19.99 -1.64 -6.79
C LEU A 170 19.57 -0.30 -6.18
N GLY A 171 20.46 0.70 -6.16
CA GLY A 171 20.14 2.05 -5.71
C GLY A 171 19.09 2.72 -6.61
N TYR A 172 19.19 2.53 -7.92
CA TYR A 172 18.22 3.04 -8.89
C TYR A 172 16.81 2.47 -8.69
N LEU A 173 16.69 1.20 -8.28
CA LEU A 173 15.40 0.55 -8.00
C LEU A 173 14.67 1.13 -6.78
N LEU A 174 15.36 1.85 -5.89
CA LEU A 174 14.75 2.39 -4.66
C LEU A 174 13.77 3.55 -4.91
N ILE A 175 13.75 4.09 -6.12
CA ILE A 175 12.82 5.13 -6.56
C ILE A 175 11.96 4.64 -7.73
N PRO A 176 10.71 5.13 -7.88
CA PRO A 176 9.80 4.72 -8.95
C PRO A 176 10.17 5.36 -10.30
N SER A 177 11.36 5.07 -10.82
CA SER A 177 11.87 5.65 -12.07
C SER A 177 12.20 4.60 -13.13
N THR A 178 11.85 4.90 -14.38
CA THR A 178 12.25 4.16 -15.59
C THR A 178 13.16 4.99 -16.50
N LYS A 179 13.67 6.14 -16.02
CA LYS A 179 14.54 7.06 -16.80
C LYS A 179 15.76 6.39 -17.44
N ALA A 180 16.32 5.37 -16.80
CA ALA A 180 17.47 4.65 -17.35
C ALA A 180 17.09 3.75 -18.55
N GLN A 181 15.82 3.37 -18.66
CA GLN A 181 15.30 2.41 -19.64
C GLN A 181 16.15 1.13 -19.67
N LYS A 182 16.48 0.60 -18.49
CA LYS A 182 17.34 -0.58 -18.31
C LYS A 182 16.59 -1.71 -17.62
N MET A 183 16.92 -2.92 -18.04
CA MET A 183 16.63 -4.17 -17.35
C MET A 183 17.96 -4.86 -17.08
N LEU A 184 18.20 -5.28 -15.84
CA LEU A 184 19.38 -6.06 -15.46
C LEU A 184 19.11 -7.55 -15.70
N VAL A 185 20.00 -8.20 -16.46
CA VAL A 185 19.98 -9.65 -16.66
C VAL A 185 21.29 -10.22 -16.10
N MET A 186 21.18 -11.10 -15.11
CA MET A 186 22.33 -11.79 -14.52
C MET A 186 22.43 -13.20 -15.09
N THR A 187 23.51 -13.48 -15.84
CA THR A 187 23.75 -14.79 -16.44
C THR A 187 24.90 -15.51 -15.74
N GLY A 188 24.94 -16.84 -15.82
CA GLY A 188 26.00 -17.66 -15.23
C GLY A 188 25.52 -19.10 -15.01
N LYS A 189 26.39 -19.98 -14.50
CA LYS A 189 26.00 -21.39 -14.29
C LYS A 189 25.04 -21.52 -13.10
N GLY A 190 24.22 -22.57 -13.10
CA GLY A 190 23.33 -22.87 -11.98
C GLY A 190 24.13 -23.09 -10.69
N GLY A 191 23.56 -22.68 -9.55
CA GLY A 191 24.15 -22.94 -8.22
C GLY A 191 25.20 -21.92 -7.74
N GLU A 192 25.53 -20.89 -8.53
CA GLU A 192 26.53 -19.87 -8.14
C GLU A 192 25.99 -18.84 -7.13
N GLY A 193 24.67 -18.76 -6.92
CA GLY A 193 24.08 -17.85 -5.93
C GLY A 193 23.34 -16.64 -6.49
N LYS A 194 23.20 -16.49 -7.82
CA LYS A 194 22.41 -15.41 -8.47
C LYS A 194 21.01 -15.25 -7.88
N SER A 195 20.29 -16.35 -7.66
CA SER A 195 18.93 -16.33 -7.06
C SER A 195 18.92 -15.78 -5.62
N ARG A 196 20.06 -15.70 -4.92
CA ARG A 196 20.16 -15.05 -3.60
C ARG A 196 20.00 -13.53 -3.70
N ILE A 197 20.42 -12.92 -4.81
CA ILE A 197 20.19 -11.49 -5.07
C ILE A 197 18.69 -11.25 -5.26
N GLY A 198 18.01 -12.10 -6.02
CA GLY A 198 16.55 -12.06 -6.16
C GLY A 198 15.83 -12.21 -4.81
N LEU A 199 16.30 -13.11 -3.94
CA LEU A 199 15.76 -13.26 -2.59
C LEU A 199 16.01 -12.03 -1.70
N LEU A 200 17.19 -11.40 -1.83
CA LEU A 200 17.48 -10.15 -1.13
C LEU A 200 16.53 -9.04 -1.59
N LEU A 201 16.34 -8.87 -2.90
CA LEU A 201 15.39 -7.91 -3.47
C LEU A 201 13.98 -8.12 -2.92
N LYS A 202 13.48 -9.36 -2.91
CA LYS A 202 12.16 -9.67 -2.34
C LYS A 202 12.05 -9.26 -0.86
N LYS A 203 13.13 -9.38 -0.08
CA LYS A 203 13.15 -8.96 1.33
C LYS A 203 13.27 -7.45 1.49
N LEU A 204 14.08 -6.78 0.67
CA LEU A 204 14.28 -5.32 0.73
C LEU A 204 13.03 -4.56 0.30
N PHE A 205 12.32 -5.07 -0.72
CA PHE A 205 11.16 -4.42 -1.30
C PHE A 205 9.83 -4.96 -0.76
N GLY A 206 9.81 -6.17 -0.19
CA GLY A 206 8.58 -6.77 0.32
C GLY A 206 7.48 -6.78 -0.73
N GLU A 207 6.31 -6.27 -0.36
CA GLU A 207 5.13 -6.20 -1.22
C GLU A 207 5.25 -5.19 -2.37
N THR A 208 6.24 -4.29 -2.34
CA THR A 208 6.51 -3.40 -3.48
C THR A 208 7.26 -4.11 -4.60
N SER A 209 7.68 -5.37 -4.39
CA SER A 209 8.23 -6.23 -5.44
C SER A 209 7.22 -7.30 -5.87
N HIS A 210 7.37 -7.77 -7.11
CA HIS A 210 6.61 -8.91 -7.61
C HIS A 210 7.52 -9.89 -8.35
N SER A 211 7.30 -11.18 -8.12
CA SER A 211 7.99 -12.24 -8.86
C SER A 211 7.13 -12.67 -10.04
N GLU A 212 7.61 -12.48 -11.26
CA GLU A 212 6.90 -12.88 -12.46
C GLU A 212 7.89 -13.26 -13.55
N SER A 213 7.46 -14.18 -14.43
CA SER A 213 8.26 -14.61 -15.56
C SER A 213 8.12 -13.63 -16.72
N ILE A 214 9.25 -13.23 -17.30
CA ILE A 214 9.34 -12.45 -18.53
C ILE A 214 8.56 -13.12 -19.67
N LEU A 215 8.62 -14.46 -19.76
CA LEU A 215 7.84 -15.22 -20.73
C LEU A 215 6.33 -15.07 -20.50
N ARG A 216 5.88 -15.06 -19.24
CA ARG A 216 4.46 -14.88 -18.90
C ARG A 216 3.99 -13.46 -19.19
N ILE A 217 4.84 -12.46 -19.00
CA ILE A 217 4.53 -11.07 -19.38
C ILE A 217 4.21 -10.95 -20.87
N GLU A 218 4.89 -11.69 -21.73
CA GLU A 218 4.64 -11.65 -23.18
C GLU A 218 3.50 -12.60 -23.60
N THR A 219 3.29 -13.72 -22.91
CA THR A 219 2.33 -14.76 -23.35
C THR A 219 0.97 -14.71 -22.66
N ASN A 220 0.88 -14.10 -21.47
CA ASN A 220 -0.33 -14.05 -20.66
C ASN A 220 -0.80 -12.61 -20.46
N ARG A 221 -1.90 -12.27 -21.12
CA ARG A 221 -2.55 -10.95 -21.07
C ARG A 221 -2.91 -10.43 -19.68
N PHE A 222 -3.00 -11.31 -18.67
CA PHE A 222 -3.31 -10.93 -17.28
C PHE A 222 -2.06 -10.72 -16.42
N ALA A 223 -0.87 -11.12 -16.88
CA ALA A 223 0.35 -11.07 -16.05
C ALA A 223 0.78 -9.62 -15.76
N SER A 224 0.60 -8.71 -16.72
CA SER A 224 0.89 -7.29 -16.57
C SER A 224 0.13 -6.62 -15.41
N ALA A 225 -1.09 -7.07 -15.12
CA ALA A 225 -1.90 -6.51 -14.04
C ALA A 225 -1.28 -6.74 -12.66
N ASN A 226 -0.43 -7.76 -12.49
CA ASN A 226 0.25 -8.02 -11.23
C ASN A 226 1.38 -7.03 -10.94
N LEU A 227 1.85 -6.30 -11.96
CA LEU A 227 2.93 -5.32 -11.83
C LEU A 227 2.43 -3.93 -11.46
N GLU A 228 1.12 -3.71 -11.43
CA GLU A 228 0.56 -2.40 -11.08
C GLU A 228 0.98 -1.98 -9.67
N TYR A 229 1.54 -0.77 -9.60
CA TYR A 229 2.03 -0.14 -8.38
C TYR A 229 3.20 -0.89 -7.71
N LYS A 230 3.88 -1.77 -8.44
CA LYS A 230 5.11 -2.43 -7.98
C LYS A 230 6.33 -1.65 -8.47
N LEU A 231 7.33 -1.52 -7.59
CA LEU A 231 8.61 -0.88 -7.91
C LEU A 231 9.51 -1.80 -8.75
N VAL A 232 9.51 -3.10 -8.43
CA VAL A 232 10.46 -4.05 -9.00
C VAL A 232 9.76 -5.35 -9.40
N MET A 233 9.98 -5.77 -10.64
CA MET A 233 9.71 -7.14 -11.09
C MET A 233 10.99 -7.96 -11.04
N VAL A 234 10.93 -9.15 -10.46
CA VAL A 234 12.05 -10.10 -10.41
C VAL A 234 11.66 -11.39 -11.11
N ASP A 235 12.42 -11.78 -12.13
CA ASP A 235 12.37 -13.12 -12.74
C ASP A 235 13.57 -13.92 -12.21
N ASP A 236 13.33 -14.84 -11.26
CA ASP A 236 14.37 -15.64 -10.62
C ASP A 236 14.63 -17.00 -11.30
N ASP A 237 13.82 -17.34 -12.31
CA ASP A 237 13.92 -18.58 -13.09
C ASP A 237 13.67 -18.27 -14.58
N LEU A 238 14.59 -17.50 -15.15
CA LEU A 238 14.49 -17.06 -16.54
C LEU A 238 14.48 -18.28 -17.46
N ASN A 239 13.34 -18.49 -18.14
CA ASN A 239 13.19 -19.57 -19.09
C ASN A 239 14.08 -19.32 -20.33
N MET A 240 14.86 -20.32 -20.72
CA MET A 240 15.75 -20.26 -21.89
C MET A 240 15.00 -20.34 -23.23
N VAL A 241 13.66 -20.48 -23.21
CA VAL A 241 12.82 -20.40 -24.41
C VAL A 241 12.86 -18.99 -24.98
N ALA A 242 13.07 -18.89 -26.29
CA ALA A 242 13.02 -17.62 -27.00
C ALA A 242 11.64 -16.97 -26.86
N LEU A 243 11.62 -15.69 -26.51
CA LEU A 243 10.37 -14.94 -26.39
C LEU A 243 9.69 -14.82 -27.77
N PRO A 244 8.37 -15.01 -27.85
CA PRO A 244 7.65 -14.89 -29.12
C PRO A 244 7.62 -13.44 -29.62
N GLU A 245 7.56 -12.49 -28.69
CA GLU A 245 7.64 -11.04 -28.90
C GLU A 245 8.25 -10.37 -27.66
N THR A 246 8.58 -9.08 -27.75
CA THR A 246 9.21 -8.32 -26.66
C THR A 246 8.49 -7.00 -26.38
N ARG A 247 7.21 -6.91 -26.78
CA ARG A 247 6.46 -5.66 -26.77
C ARG A 247 6.18 -5.25 -25.33
N ASN A 248 5.63 -6.14 -24.52
CA ASN A 248 5.21 -5.80 -23.16
C ASN A 248 6.42 -5.48 -22.28
N ILE A 249 7.50 -6.25 -22.41
CA ILE A 249 8.77 -6.00 -21.71
C ILE A 249 9.33 -4.64 -22.09
N LYS A 250 9.35 -4.29 -23.39
CA LYS A 250 9.80 -2.97 -23.83
C LYS A 250 8.95 -1.86 -23.22
N SER A 251 7.63 -1.99 -23.24
CA SER A 251 6.72 -1.01 -22.64
C SER A 251 6.95 -0.86 -21.13
N ILE A 252 7.21 -1.95 -20.40
CA ILE A 252 7.52 -1.90 -18.96
C ILE A 252 8.87 -1.23 -18.70
N VAL A 253 9.89 -1.57 -19.47
CA VAL A 253 11.26 -1.06 -19.25
C VAL A 253 11.38 0.42 -19.64
N THR A 254 10.72 0.85 -20.72
CA THR A 254 10.79 2.25 -21.17
C THR A 254 9.76 3.14 -20.49
N ALA A 255 8.60 2.59 -20.11
CA ALA A 255 7.40 3.32 -19.69
C ALA A 255 6.96 4.43 -20.69
N GLU A 256 7.37 4.33 -21.95
CA GLU A 256 6.98 5.27 -23.01
C GLU A 256 5.62 4.90 -23.63
N ASP A 257 5.36 3.59 -23.72
CA ASP A 257 4.13 3.04 -24.25
C ASP A 257 3.18 2.65 -23.12
N ARG A 258 1.89 2.94 -23.31
CA ARG A 258 0.84 2.44 -22.42
C ARG A 258 0.71 0.92 -22.55
N LEU A 259 0.79 0.23 -21.43
CA LEU A 259 0.60 -1.21 -21.36
C LEU A 259 -0.88 -1.53 -21.32
N CYS A 260 -1.32 -2.51 -22.12
CA CYS A 260 -2.68 -3.04 -21.98
C CYS A 260 -2.75 -3.91 -20.73
N ILE A 261 -3.57 -3.50 -19.77
CA ILE A 261 -3.79 -4.22 -18.51
C ILE A 261 -5.16 -4.89 -18.57
N GLU A 262 -5.15 -6.20 -18.76
CA GLU A 262 -6.34 -7.03 -18.67
C GLU A 262 -6.45 -7.67 -17.28
N ARG A 263 -7.67 -7.73 -16.74
CA ARG A 263 -8.00 -8.47 -15.52
C ARG A 263 -9.16 -9.40 -15.80
N LYS A 264 -9.17 -10.56 -15.14
CA LYS A 264 -10.28 -11.51 -15.28
C LYS A 264 -11.59 -10.82 -14.90
N ASN A 265 -12.61 -10.95 -15.77
CA ASN A 265 -13.95 -10.38 -15.59
C ASN A 265 -14.01 -8.84 -15.50
N LYS A 266 -13.00 -8.11 -15.99
CA LYS A 266 -13.01 -6.64 -16.06
C LYS A 266 -12.63 -6.18 -17.47
N GLN A 267 -13.11 -5.00 -17.85
CA GLN A 267 -12.71 -4.36 -19.11
C GLN A 267 -11.21 -4.04 -19.07
N ALA A 268 -10.53 -4.25 -20.21
CA ALA A 268 -9.13 -3.88 -20.37
C ALA A 268 -8.94 -2.36 -20.16
N VAL A 269 -7.89 -1.99 -19.43
CA VAL A 269 -7.51 -0.60 -19.20
C VAL A 269 -6.09 -0.36 -19.70
N GLN A 270 -5.76 0.90 -19.98
CA GLN A 270 -4.40 1.30 -20.32
C GLN A 270 -3.68 1.70 -19.03
N GLY A 271 -2.57 1.03 -18.73
CA GLY A 271 -1.68 1.34 -17.62
C GLY A 271 -0.38 1.99 -18.07
N LEU A 272 0.26 2.66 -17.13
CA LEU A 272 1.61 3.22 -17.19
C LEU A 272 2.26 2.91 -15.83
#